data_AF-A0A5A7ZCV1-F1
#
_entry.id   AF-A0A5A7ZCV1-F1
#
_cell.length_a   1.000
_cell.length_b   1.000
_cell.length_c   1.000
_cell.angle_alpha   90.00
_cell.angle_beta   90.00
_cell.angle_gamma   90.00
#
_symmetry.space_group_name_H-M   'P 1'
#
loop_
_entity.id
_entity.type
_entity.pdbx_description
1 polymer ?
#
loop_
_entity_poly.entity_id
_entity_poly.type
_entity_poly.pdbx_seq_one_letter_code
_entity_poly.pdbx_strand_id
1 'polypeptide(L)'
;MSAADFDNALFDQVSEAVGPGTALLTLSTKNLNRVTAVERKGVWVETERSMGLGSGPQLVPAWMIAAAWDRLRDKGELSQQELLNELNVKRSAFVCALVAKFPDVHIRSTRPTVLELQD
;
A
#
# COMPACT_ATOMS: atom_id res chain seq x y z
N MET A 1 11.30 11.96 10.97
CA MET A 1 10.58 11.08 11.92
C MET A 1 9.58 10.26 11.13
N SER A 2 9.63 8.92 11.18
CA SER A 2 8.57 8.11 10.56
C SER A 2 7.29 8.30 11.38
N ALA A 3 6.19 8.72 10.76
CA ALA A 3 4.92 8.85 11.46
C ALA A 3 4.48 7.46 11.94
N ALA A 4 4.33 7.28 13.25
CA ALA A 4 3.86 6.02 13.82
C ALA A 4 2.41 5.72 13.38
N ASP A 5 1.65 6.79 13.14
CA ASP A 5 0.26 6.77 12.72
C ASP A 5 0.06 7.59 11.43
N PHE A 6 -1.03 7.32 10.74
CA PHE A 6 -1.52 8.17 9.66
C PHE A 6 -1.89 9.56 10.18
N ASP A 7 -1.56 10.59 9.41
CA ASP A 7 -2.28 11.87 9.52
C ASP A 7 -3.75 11.69 9.12
N ASN A 8 -4.58 12.69 9.43
CA ASN A 8 -6.03 12.60 9.16
C ASN A 8 -6.33 12.43 7.66
N ALA A 9 -5.66 13.21 6.80
CA ALA A 9 -5.97 13.22 5.38
C ALA A 9 -5.64 11.87 4.73
N LEU A 10 -4.49 11.28 5.05
CA LEU A 10 -4.10 9.98 4.52
C LEU A 10 -4.91 8.84 5.15
N PHE A 11 -5.30 8.96 6.42
CA PHE A 11 -6.20 7.99 7.05
C PHE A 11 -7.56 7.95 6.34
N ASP A 12 -8.13 9.12 6.06
CA ASP A 12 -9.42 9.24 5.37
C ASP A 12 -9.31 8.68 3.94
N GLN A 13 -8.25 9.06 3.20
CA GLN A 13 -7.97 8.54 1.86
C GLN A 13 -7.87 7.01 1.81
N VAL A 14 -7.15 6.40 2.76
CA VAL A 14 -7.02 4.94 2.85
C VAL A 14 -8.36 4.30 3.21
N SER A 15 -9.12 4.91 4.12
CA SER A 15 -10.42 4.40 4.57
C SER A 15 -11.50 4.48 3.49
N GLU A 16 -11.42 5.47 2.60
CA GLU A 16 -12.28 5.56 1.43
C GLU A 16 -11.89 4.52 0.37
N ALA A 17 -10.59 4.27 0.20
CA ALA A 17 -10.10 3.32 -0.80
C ALA A 17 -10.35 1.85 -0.43
N VAL A 18 -10.26 1.49 0.86
CA VAL A 18 -10.37 0.11 1.33
C VAL A 18 -11.00 -0.01 2.72
N GLY A 19 -11.65 -1.14 2.99
CA GLY A 19 -12.16 -1.49 4.31
C GLY A 19 -12.02 -2.99 4.60
N PRO A 20 -12.50 -3.45 5.76
CA PRO A 20 -12.56 -4.87 6.08
C PRO A 20 -13.27 -5.67 4.98
N GLY A 21 -12.65 -6.75 4.54
CA GLY A 21 -13.15 -7.62 3.47
C GLY A 21 -12.64 -7.26 2.07
N THR A 22 -12.12 -6.05 1.85
CA THR A 22 -11.57 -5.64 0.55
C THR A 22 -10.42 -6.55 0.13
N ALA A 23 -10.52 -7.09 -1.08
CA ALA A 23 -9.52 -7.95 -1.70
C ALA A 23 -8.68 -7.14 -2.71
N LEU A 24 -7.37 -7.09 -2.48
CA LEU A 24 -6.39 -6.47 -3.37
C LEU A 24 -5.44 -7.52 -3.93
N LEU A 25 -5.23 -7.48 -5.24
CA LEU A 25 -4.19 -8.28 -5.90
C LEU A 25 -2.92 -7.43 -6.02
N THR A 26 -1.75 -8.00 -5.70
CA THR A 26 -0.49 -7.35 -6.04
C THR A 26 -0.41 -7.08 -7.54
N LEU A 27 0.17 -5.94 -7.95
CA LEU A 27 0.02 -5.48 -9.33
C LEU A 27 0.73 -6.40 -10.34
N SER A 28 1.93 -6.88 -10.03
CA SER A 28 2.75 -7.72 -10.91
C SER A 28 2.42 -9.23 -10.86
N THR A 29 2.35 -9.80 -9.65
CA THR A 29 2.19 -11.26 -9.45
C THR A 29 0.75 -11.70 -9.19
N LYS A 30 -0.16 -10.76 -8.95
CA LYS A 30 -1.58 -11.02 -8.65
C LYS A 30 -1.82 -11.86 -7.39
N ASN A 31 -0.93 -11.80 -6.40
CA ASN A 31 -1.12 -12.47 -5.12
C ASN A 31 -2.24 -11.76 -4.33
N LEU A 32 -3.15 -12.54 -3.73
CA LEU A 32 -4.25 -11.99 -2.96
C LEU A 32 -3.83 -11.45 -1.59
N ASN A 33 -4.33 -10.27 -1.26
CA ASN A 33 -4.24 -9.59 0.02
C ASN A 33 -5.64 -9.15 0.45
N ARG A 34 -6.15 -9.65 1.56
CA ARG A 34 -7.44 -9.27 2.12
C ARG A 34 -7.23 -8.31 3.27
N VAL A 35 -7.82 -7.11 3.17
CA VAL A 35 -7.82 -6.15 4.28
C VAL A 35 -8.77 -6.67 5.36
N THR A 36 -8.28 -6.74 6.60
CA THR A 36 -9.09 -7.17 7.76
C THR A 36 -9.47 -5.99 8.65
N ALA A 37 -8.64 -4.96 8.70
CA ALA A 37 -8.92 -3.71 9.41
C ALA A 37 -8.06 -2.56 8.87
N VAL A 38 -8.58 -1.35 8.97
CA VAL A 38 -7.86 -0.10 8.74
C VAL A 38 -7.85 0.66 10.07
N GLU A 39 -6.65 0.96 10.57
CA GLU A 39 -6.44 1.65 11.85
C GLU A 39 -5.44 2.79 11.67
N ARG A 40 -5.36 3.69 12.65
CA ARG A 40 -4.41 4.81 12.64
C ARG A 40 -2.96 4.37 12.46
N LYS A 41 -2.58 3.25 13.07
CA LYS A 41 -1.23 2.66 12.97
C LYS A 41 -0.92 2.00 11.62
N GLY A 42 -1.92 1.79 10.76
CA GLY A 42 -1.73 1.11 9.48
C GLY A 42 -2.89 0.19 9.07
N VAL A 43 -2.64 -0.65 8.08
CA VAL A 43 -3.63 -1.55 7.48
C VAL A 43 -3.29 -2.99 7.83
N TRP A 44 -4.24 -3.72 8.40
CA TRP A 44 -4.10 -5.15 8.66
C TRP A 44 -4.50 -5.96 7.43
N VAL A 45 -3.61 -6.85 7.03
CA VAL A 45 -3.71 -7.58 5.77
C VAL A 45 -3.47 -9.05 5.99
N GLU A 46 -4.42 -9.86 5.57
CA GLU A 46 -4.27 -11.28 5.43
C GLU A 46 -3.83 -11.62 4.01
N THR A 47 -2.73 -12.37 3.90
CA THR A 47 -2.13 -12.80 2.65
C THR A 47 -2.31 -14.29 2.47
N GLU A 48 -2.24 -14.80 1.24
CA GLU A 48 -2.22 -16.26 0.99
C GLU A 48 -1.17 -16.98 1.86
N ARG A 49 0.01 -16.36 2.00
CA ARG A 49 1.08 -16.89 2.84
C ARG A 49 0.69 -16.94 4.32
N SER A 50 0.12 -15.87 4.87
CA SER A 50 -0.25 -15.84 6.29
C SER A 50 -1.42 -16.78 6.60
N MET A 51 -2.35 -16.95 5.66
CA MET A 51 -3.40 -17.97 5.75
C MET A 51 -2.80 -19.37 5.79
N GLY A 52 -1.89 -19.68 4.87
CA GLY A 52 -1.22 -20.99 4.81
C GLY A 52 -0.35 -21.30 6.04
N LEU A 53 0.20 -20.28 6.69
CA LEU A 53 1.02 -20.42 7.90
C LEU A 53 0.24 -20.31 9.22
N GLY A 54 -1.05 -19.95 9.19
CA GLY A 54 -1.86 -19.74 10.40
C GLY A 54 -1.37 -18.57 11.28
N SER A 55 -0.57 -17.65 10.74
CA SER A 55 0.01 -16.52 11.50
C SER A 55 -0.97 -15.36 11.71
N GLY A 56 -2.17 -15.46 11.15
CA GLY A 56 -3.17 -14.40 11.11
C GLY A 56 -2.75 -13.17 10.28
N PRO A 57 -3.63 -12.15 10.23
CA PRO A 57 -3.38 -10.90 9.53
C PRO A 57 -2.12 -10.20 10.02
N GLN A 58 -1.45 -9.48 9.13
CA GLN A 58 -0.21 -8.79 9.39
C GLN A 58 -0.37 -7.30 9.20
N LEU A 59 0.19 -6.50 10.11
CA LEU A 59 0.14 -5.04 9.99
C LEU A 59 1.08 -4.55 8.89
N VAL A 60 0.57 -3.70 8.01
CA VAL A 60 1.32 -2.81 7.14
C VAL A 60 1.32 -1.43 7.81
N PRO A 61 2.43 -1.02 8.44
CA PRO A 61 2.47 0.22 9.21
C PRO A 61 2.16 1.46 8.38
N ALA A 62 1.53 2.46 9.00
CA ALA A 62 1.12 3.72 8.38
C ALA A 62 2.29 4.40 7.65
N TRP A 63 3.48 4.44 8.26
CA TRP A 63 4.67 5.05 7.65
C TRP A 63 5.01 4.48 6.26
N MET A 64 4.74 3.19 6.01
CA MET A 64 5.06 2.57 4.71
C MET A 64 4.16 3.14 3.60
N ILE A 65 2.90 3.40 3.94
CA ILE A 65 1.90 3.92 3.03
C ILE A 65 2.09 5.43 2.87
N ALA A 66 2.39 6.15 3.95
CA ALA A 66 2.78 7.55 3.93
C ALA A 66 4.02 7.79 3.07
N ALA A 67 5.09 7.00 3.27
CA ALA A 67 6.31 7.13 2.47
C ALA A 67 6.07 6.91 0.96
N ALA A 68 5.16 5.99 0.60
CA ALA A 68 4.76 5.80 -0.79
C ALA A 68 3.95 6.97 -1.33
N TRP A 69 2.96 7.45 -0.56
CA TRP A 69 2.12 8.57 -0.95
C TRP A 69 2.91 9.87 -1.10
N ASP A 70 3.78 10.18 -0.14
CA ASP A 70 4.66 11.34 -0.17
C ASP A 70 5.59 11.28 -1.37
N ARG A 71 6.25 10.14 -1.60
CA ARG A 71 7.13 9.97 -2.77
C ARG A 71 6.40 10.19 -4.08
N LEU A 72 5.18 9.65 -4.19
CA LEU A 72 4.37 9.78 -5.38
C LEU A 72 3.93 11.23 -5.59
N ARG A 73 3.49 11.95 -4.54
CA ARG A 73 3.17 13.39 -4.59
C ARG A 73 4.36 14.27 -4.94
N ASP A 74 5.54 13.95 -4.41
CA ASP A 74 6.74 14.75 -4.61
C ASP A 74 7.31 14.62 -6.03
N LYS A 75 7.23 13.42 -6.62
CA LYS A 75 7.85 13.12 -7.93
C LYS A 75 6.87 12.97 -9.09
N GLY A 76 5.58 12.81 -8.82
CA GLY A 76 4.56 12.43 -9.81
C GLY A 76 4.60 10.95 -10.22
N GLU A 77 5.65 10.21 -9.84
CA GLU A 77 5.78 8.77 -10.11
C GLU A 77 6.40 8.01 -8.93
N LEU A 78 6.12 6.71 -8.86
CA LEU A 78 6.65 5.82 -7.84
C LEU A 78 6.84 4.41 -8.38
N SER A 79 8.05 3.85 -8.25
CA SER A 79 8.29 2.44 -8.55
C SER A 79 8.28 1.55 -7.30
N GLN A 80 7.84 0.30 -7.43
CA GLN A 80 7.94 -0.67 -6.33
C GLN A 80 9.40 -0.92 -5.91
N GLN A 81 10.34 -0.83 -6.86
CA GLN A 81 11.76 -1.06 -6.62
C GLN A 81 12.36 0.05 -5.75
N GLU A 82 11.99 1.30 -6.01
CA GLU A 82 12.35 2.46 -5.20
C GLU A 82 11.81 2.34 -3.77
N LEU A 83 10.53 1.96 -3.62
CA LEU A 83 9.96 1.68 -2.29
C LEU A 83 10.78 0.65 -1.51
N LEU A 84 11.15 -0.45 -2.16
CA LEU A 84 11.85 -1.55 -1.50
C LEU A 84 13.30 -1.22 -1.17
N ASN A 85 14.03 -0.63 -2.13
CA ASN A 85 15.48 -0.50 -2.08
C ASN A 85 15.94 0.83 -1.50
N GLU A 86 15.22 1.91 -1.73
CA GLU A 86 15.60 3.25 -1.26
C GLU A 86 14.86 3.64 0.02
N LEU A 87 13.57 3.30 0.10
CA LEU A 87 12.71 3.64 1.24
C LEU A 87 12.53 2.50 2.25
N ASN A 88 13.13 1.34 1.99
CA ASN A 88 13.09 0.15 2.84
C ASN A 88 11.66 -0.35 3.20
N VAL A 89 10.69 -0.14 2.31
CA VAL A 89 9.32 -0.60 2.46
C VAL A 89 9.22 -2.08 2.09
N LYS A 90 9.39 -2.98 3.08
CA LYS A 90 9.43 -4.44 2.88
C LYS A 90 8.12 -5.06 2.37
N ARG A 91 6.99 -4.34 2.44
CA ARG A 91 5.68 -4.74 1.90
C ARG A 91 5.27 -3.92 0.67
N SER A 92 6.25 -3.44 -0.10
CA SER A 92 6.06 -2.53 -1.23
C SER A 92 5.03 -3.02 -2.25
N ALA A 93 4.94 -4.34 -2.51
CA ALA A 93 3.96 -4.88 -3.44
C ALA A 93 2.50 -4.63 -3.02
N PHE A 94 2.19 -4.80 -1.73
CA PHE A 94 0.87 -4.46 -1.19
C PHE A 94 0.67 -2.95 -1.17
N VAL A 95 1.68 -2.20 -0.74
CA VAL A 95 1.60 -0.73 -0.67
C VAL A 95 1.30 -0.14 -2.05
N CYS A 96 1.96 -0.59 -3.12
CA CYS A 96 1.62 -0.18 -4.48
C CYS A 96 0.18 -0.55 -4.87
N ALA A 97 -0.28 -1.76 -4.52
CA ALA A 97 -1.64 -2.18 -4.82
C ALA A 97 -2.71 -1.35 -4.09
N LEU A 98 -2.41 -0.90 -2.86
CA LEU A 98 -3.26 -0.03 -2.07
C LEU A 98 -3.26 1.40 -2.63
N VAL A 99 -2.09 2.01 -2.84
CA VAL A 99 -1.98 3.39 -3.34
C VAL A 99 -2.58 3.52 -4.74
N ALA A 100 -2.51 2.48 -5.56
CA ALA A 100 -3.20 2.41 -6.85
C ALA A 100 -4.75 2.40 -6.77
N LYS A 101 -5.33 2.43 -5.56
CA LYS A 101 -6.77 2.62 -5.36
C LYS A 101 -7.15 4.06 -5.05
N PHE A 102 -6.18 4.94 -4.86
CA PHE A 102 -6.47 6.35 -4.68
C PHE A 102 -6.97 6.94 -6.01
N PRO A 103 -7.97 7.85 -5.99
CA PRO A 103 -8.61 8.37 -7.21
C PRO A 103 -7.63 8.91 -8.25
N ASP A 104 -6.59 9.62 -7.81
CA ASP A 104 -5.66 10.33 -8.69
C ASP A 104 -4.45 9.49 -9.09
N VAL A 105 -4.42 8.20 -8.73
CA VAL A 105 -3.26 7.32 -8.96
C VAL A 105 -3.55 6.33 -10.07
N HIS A 106 -2.68 6.32 -11.08
CA HIS A 106 -2.74 5.40 -12.20
C HIS A 106 -1.59 4.41 -12.20
N ILE A 107 -1.87 3.20 -12.70
CA ILE A 107 -0.86 2.16 -12.87
C ILE A 107 -0.22 2.34 -14.25
N ARG A 108 0.93 3.02 -14.30
CA ARG A 108 1.69 3.18 -15.54
C ARG A 108 2.22 1.86 -16.09
N SER A 109 2.71 1.00 -15.22
CA SER A 109 3.20 -0.34 -15.59
C SER A 109 3.04 -1.33 -14.45
N THR A 110 2.83 -2.59 -14.78
CA THR A 110 2.84 -3.68 -13.80
C THR A 110 4.18 -4.43 -13.77
N ARG A 111 5.02 -4.30 -14.81
CA ARG A 111 6.32 -4.99 -14.94
C ARG A 111 7.35 -4.10 -15.65
N PRO A 112 8.25 -3.42 -14.91
CA PRO A 112 8.26 -3.27 -13.45
C PRO A 112 7.00 -2.53 -12.95
N THR A 113 6.61 -2.72 -11.69
CA THR A 113 5.45 -1.99 -11.12
C THR A 113 5.81 -0.53 -10.92
N VAL A 114 5.07 0.36 -11.59
CA VAL A 114 5.19 1.81 -11.53
C VAL A 114 3.81 2.46 -11.47
N LEU A 115 3.66 3.41 -10.55
CA LEU A 115 2.49 4.26 -10.38
C LEU A 115 2.81 5.69 -10.80
N GLU A 116 1.79 6.43 -11.20
CA GLU A 116 1.86 7.84 -11.55
C GLU A 116 0.66 8.59 -10.98
N LEU A 117 0.84 9.88 -10.67
CA LEU A 117 -0.26 10.79 -10.37
C LEU A 117 -0.82 11.38 -11.66
N GLN A 118 -2.13 11.56 -11.70
CA GLN A 118 -2.77 12.38 -12.71
C GLN A 118 -2.83 13.84 -12.26
N ASP A 119 -2.62 14.73 -13.22
CA ASP A 119 -2.80 16.19 -13.11
C ASP A 119 -4.29 16.58 -13.15
#